data_AF-A0A4Y7T269-F1
#
_entry.id   AF-A0A4Y7T269-F1
#
_cell.length_a   1.000
_cell.length_b   1.000
_cell.length_c   1.000
_cell.angle_alpha   90.00
_cell.angle_beta   90.00
_cell.angle_gamma   90.00
#
_symmetry.space_group_name_H-M   'P 1'
#
loop_
_entity.id
_entity.type
_entity.pdbx_description
1 polymer ?
#
loop_
_entity_poly.entity_id
_entity_poly.type
_entity_poly.pdbx_seq_one_letter_code
_entity_poly.pdbx_strand_id
1 'polypeptide(L)'
;MQTSAGQPRELVFVFTCKVDPDHHQPHRRSRLKTSSGTSNLNAGAKACNRRLGASMAAASSSRSIIPYSSANHRTILALRCSKSMRPYTFVQDPLYQAEVDMLRPGTQLPDPTTVSRDVKLLYKHLAPHVSSYFKV
;
A
#
# COMPACT_ATOMS: atom_id res chain seq x y z
N MET A 1 16.03 -48.70 -11.16
CA MET A 1 15.26 -47.45 -11.15
C MET A 1 16.23 -46.29 -11.33
N GLN A 2 16.22 -45.69 -12.52
CA GLN A 2 17.20 -44.66 -12.91
C GLN A 2 16.92 -43.36 -12.15
N THR A 3 17.91 -42.86 -11.41
CA THR A 3 17.91 -41.51 -10.84
C THR A 3 18.23 -40.52 -11.95
N SER A 4 17.22 -39.81 -12.43
CA SER A 4 17.36 -38.68 -13.34
C SER A 4 18.14 -37.55 -12.66
N ALA A 5 19.46 -37.57 -12.84
CA ALA A 5 20.38 -36.52 -12.45
C ALA A 5 20.03 -35.24 -13.24
N GLY A 6 19.43 -34.26 -12.58
CA GLY A 6 19.34 -32.89 -13.12
C GLY A 6 18.03 -32.14 -12.93
N GLN A 7 16.96 -32.74 -12.41
CA GLN A 7 15.73 -31.98 -12.17
C GLN A 7 15.67 -31.39 -10.74
N PRO A 8 15.30 -30.11 -10.59
CA PRO A 8 15.17 -29.48 -9.27
C PRO A 8 14.10 -30.21 -8.44
N ARG A 9 14.54 -30.77 -7.30
CA ARG A 9 13.71 -31.62 -6.40
C ARG A 9 12.63 -30.84 -5.67
N GLU A 10 12.81 -29.53 -5.49
CA GLU A 10 11.91 -28.69 -4.70
C GLU A 10 12.01 -27.22 -5.14
N LEU A 11 10.88 -26.51 -5.11
CA LEU A 11 10.84 -25.05 -5.23
C LEU A 11 10.72 -24.46 -3.83
N VAL A 12 11.67 -23.60 -3.45
CA VAL A 12 11.70 -22.93 -2.14
C VAL A 12 11.60 -21.42 -2.33
N PHE A 13 10.62 -20.80 -1.67
CA PHE A 13 10.55 -19.36 -1.53
C PHE A 13 11.46 -18.91 -0.38
N VAL A 14 12.32 -17.93 -0.64
CA VAL A 14 13.22 -17.34 0.34
C VAL A 14 12.82 -15.89 0.57
N PHE A 15 12.52 -15.53 1.81
CA PHE A 15 12.15 -14.18 2.22
C PHE A 15 13.27 -13.60 3.07
N THR A 16 13.99 -12.61 2.53
CA THR A 16 15.06 -11.88 3.22
C THR A 16 14.53 -10.57 3.80
N CYS A 17 15.08 -10.15 4.94
CA CYS A 17 14.78 -8.84 5.50
C CYS A 17 15.43 -7.76 4.61
N LYS A 18 14.66 -6.75 4.19
CA LYS A 18 15.19 -5.64 3.39
C LYS A 18 16.07 -4.68 4.21
N VAL A 19 15.73 -4.47 5.48
CA VAL A 19 16.31 -3.40 6.30
C VAL A 19 17.54 -3.85 7.07
N ASP A 20 17.57 -5.12 7.46
CA ASP A 20 18.63 -5.69 8.28
C ASP A 20 18.82 -7.18 7.91
N PRO A 21 19.41 -7.47 6.73
CA PRO A 21 19.59 -8.85 6.26
C PRO A 21 20.61 -9.64 7.10
N ASP A 22 21.60 -8.98 7.70
CA ASP A 22 22.69 -9.65 8.43
C ASP A 22 22.22 -10.23 9.77
N HIS A 23 21.29 -9.56 10.46
CA HIS A 23 20.77 -10.02 11.76
C HIS A 23 19.40 -10.71 11.66
N HIS A 24 18.88 -10.91 10.44
CA HIS A 24 17.65 -11.65 10.16
C HIS A 24 17.89 -12.83 9.23
N GLN A 25 17.81 -14.03 9.81
CA GLN A 25 17.86 -15.26 9.02
C GLN A 25 16.72 -15.30 7.99
N PRO A 26 17.01 -15.59 6.70
CA PRO A 26 16.00 -15.65 5.66
C PRO A 26 14.94 -16.72 5.98
N HIS A 27 13.67 -16.38 5.87
CA HIS A 27 12.60 -17.36 6.02
C HIS A 27 12.50 -18.19 4.74
N ARG A 28 12.62 -19.51 4.87
CA ARG A 28 12.54 -20.45 3.73
C ARG A 28 11.24 -21.23 3.79
N ARG A 29 10.54 -21.35 2.66
CA ARG A 29 9.29 -22.09 2.56
C ARG A 29 9.25 -22.92 1.29
N SER A 30 9.10 -24.23 1.44
CA SER A 30 8.77 -25.13 0.33
C SER A 30 7.43 -24.75 -0.30
N ARG A 31 7.37 -24.73 -1.65
CA ARG A 31 6.15 -24.47 -2.41
C ARG A 31 5.03 -25.47 -2.08
N LEU A 32 5.37 -26.74 -1.81
CA LEU A 32 4.41 -27.81 -1.52
C LEU A 32 3.87 -27.77 -0.10
N LYS A 33 4.53 -27.03 0.82
CA LYS A 33 4.13 -26.93 2.22
C LYS A 33 3.19 -25.73 2.42
N THR A 34 1.91 -25.94 2.13
CA THR A 34 0.87 -24.90 2.18
C THR A 34 0.34 -24.60 3.59
N SER A 35 0.54 -25.51 4.56
CA SER A 35 -0.05 -25.41 5.91
C SER A 35 0.54 -24.32 6.81
N SER A 36 1.71 -23.78 6.48
CA SER A 36 2.27 -22.61 7.16
C SER A 36 1.79 -21.33 6.46
N GLY A 37 0.86 -20.62 7.10
CA GLY A 37 0.41 -19.28 6.68
C GLY A 37 1.49 -18.21 6.84
N THR A 38 1.11 -16.93 6.76
CA THR A 38 2.03 -15.78 6.83
C THR A 38 2.50 -15.43 8.25
N SER A 39 2.09 -16.21 9.26
CA SER A 39 2.36 -15.92 10.68
C SER A 39 3.86 -15.88 11.02
N ASN A 40 4.68 -16.73 10.40
CA ASN A 40 6.13 -16.73 10.59
C ASN A 40 6.79 -15.47 10.02
N LEU A 41 6.37 -15.02 8.84
CA LEU A 41 6.83 -13.78 8.22
C LEU A 41 6.44 -12.57 9.07
N ASN A 42 5.21 -12.56 9.60
CA ASN A 42 4.72 -11.49 10.47
C ASN A 42 5.50 -11.44 11.81
N ALA A 43 5.80 -12.60 12.40
CA ALA A 43 6.63 -12.67 13.60
C ALA A 43 8.06 -12.16 13.35
N GLY A 44 8.66 -12.53 12.21
CA GLY A 44 9.97 -12.03 11.78
C GLY A 44 9.98 -10.51 11.58
N ALA A 45 8.98 -9.97 10.90
CA ALA A 45 8.82 -8.53 10.68
C ALA A 45 8.66 -7.75 11.99
N LYS A 46 7.82 -8.25 12.92
CA LYS A 46 7.64 -7.63 14.25
C LYS A 46 8.95 -7.61 15.06
N ALA A 47 9.71 -8.70 15.04
CA ALA A 47 11.01 -8.77 15.70
C ALA A 47 12.02 -7.79 15.10
N CYS A 48 12.00 -7.58 13.77
CA CYS A 48 12.84 -6.61 13.08
C CYS A 48 12.48 -5.18 13.49
N ASN A 49 11.20 -4.82 13.38
CA ASN A 49 10.71 -3.49 13.73
C ASN A 49 11.04 -3.10 15.18
N ARG A 50 10.93 -4.06 16.11
CA ARG A 50 11.32 -3.84 17.51
C ARG A 50 12.81 -3.53 17.66
N ARG A 51 13.69 -4.21 16.92
CA ARG A 51 15.14 -3.96 16.97
C ARG A 51 15.52 -2.61 16.38
N LEU A 52 14.86 -2.22 15.28
CA LEU A 52 15.09 -0.94 14.62
C LEU A 52 14.58 0.27 15.43
N GLY A 53 14.01 0.06 16.62
CA GLY A 53 13.35 1.12 17.37
C GLY A 53 12.12 1.68 16.66
N ALA A 54 11.65 1.02 15.60
CA ALA A 54 10.39 1.30 14.93
C ALA A 54 9.26 0.82 15.85
N SER A 55 9.03 1.58 16.91
CA SER A 55 7.78 1.50 17.64
C SER A 55 6.67 1.71 16.61
N MET A 56 5.80 0.73 16.44
CA MET A 56 4.56 0.92 15.68
C MET A 56 3.72 2.08 16.23
N ALA A 57 4.07 2.64 17.39
CA ALA A 57 3.51 3.86 17.95
C ALA A 57 3.98 5.16 17.26
N ALA A 58 4.92 5.12 16.31
CA ALA A 58 5.32 6.31 15.54
C ALA A 58 4.38 6.62 14.34
N ALA A 59 3.33 5.81 14.12
CA ALA A 59 2.11 6.32 13.51
C ALA A 59 1.21 6.94 14.58
N SER A 60 1.81 7.69 15.52
CA SER A 60 1.05 8.62 16.34
C SER A 60 0.40 9.58 15.37
N SER A 61 -0.91 9.46 15.25
CA SER A 61 -1.80 10.45 14.67
C SER A 61 -1.59 11.80 15.38
N SER A 62 -0.48 12.48 15.11
CA SER A 62 -0.56 13.92 14.98
C SER A 62 -1.55 14.10 13.85
N ARG A 63 -2.81 14.37 14.21
CA ARG A 63 -3.90 14.64 13.27
C ARG A 63 -3.47 15.91 12.54
N SER A 64 -2.62 15.75 11.53
CA SER A 64 -2.15 16.84 10.69
C SER A 64 -3.40 17.33 9.99
N ILE A 65 -3.94 18.44 10.48
CA ILE A 65 -5.06 19.11 9.83
C ILE A 65 -4.54 19.45 8.44
N ILE A 66 -5.00 18.73 7.42
CA ILE A 66 -4.70 19.05 6.04
C ILE A 66 -5.54 20.29 5.73
N PRO A 67 -4.94 21.49 5.58
CA PRO A 67 -5.72 22.67 5.26
C PRO A 67 -6.38 22.46 3.91
N TYR A 68 -7.61 22.95 3.77
CA TYR A 68 -8.29 22.86 2.51
C TYR A 68 -7.54 23.68 1.45
N SER A 69 -7.23 23.03 0.34
CA SER A 69 -6.93 23.63 -0.95
C SER A 69 -7.63 22.77 -2.01
N SER A 70 -7.91 23.34 -3.18
CA SER A 70 -8.51 22.57 -4.28
C SER A 70 -7.65 21.36 -4.67
N ALA A 71 -6.33 21.51 -4.63
CA ALA A 71 -5.38 20.42 -4.86
C ALA A 71 -5.49 19.33 -3.79
N ASN A 72 -5.47 19.69 -2.49
CA ASN A 72 -5.58 18.72 -1.40
C ASN A 72 -6.92 17.98 -1.45
N HIS A 73 -8.02 18.68 -1.71
CA HIS A 73 -9.34 18.09 -1.87
C HIS A 73 -9.34 17.07 -3.01
N ARG A 74 -8.87 17.44 -4.20
CA ARG A 74 -8.73 16.52 -5.34
C ARG A 74 -7.88 15.30 -5.03
N THR A 75 -6.74 15.48 -4.35
CA THR A 75 -5.89 14.36 -3.92
C THR A 75 -6.66 13.39 -3.01
N ILE A 76 -7.42 13.89 -2.04
CA ILE A 76 -8.25 13.05 -1.16
C ILE A 76 -9.31 12.29 -1.96
N LEU A 77 -9.93 12.91 -2.96
CA LEU A 77 -10.92 12.24 -3.83
C LEU A 77 -10.30 11.12 -4.66
N ALA A 78 -9.14 11.37 -5.27
CA ALA A 78 -8.40 10.38 -6.03
C ALA A 78 -7.98 9.18 -5.15
N LEU A 79 -7.50 9.44 -3.93
CA LEU A 79 -7.17 8.40 -2.95
C LEU A 79 -8.42 7.62 -2.52
N ARG A 80 -9.56 8.30 -2.33
CA ARG A 80 -10.84 7.67 -1.97
C ARG A 80 -11.33 6.74 -3.08
N CYS A 81 -11.24 7.15 -4.35
CA CYS A 81 -11.51 6.29 -5.50
C CYS A 81 -10.62 5.05 -5.49
N SER A 82 -9.32 5.24 -5.31
CA SER A 82 -8.32 4.16 -5.35
C SER A 82 -8.50 3.17 -4.20
N LYS A 83 -8.74 3.66 -2.98
CA LYS A 83 -8.86 2.84 -1.76
C LYS A 83 -10.18 2.08 -1.66
N SER A 84 -11.28 2.71 -2.06
CA SER A 84 -12.63 2.15 -1.89
C SER A 84 -13.26 1.65 -3.20
N MET A 85 -12.47 1.58 -4.29
CA MET A 85 -12.95 1.20 -5.63
C MET A 85 -14.17 2.00 -6.08
N ARG A 86 -14.23 3.28 -5.73
CA ARG A 86 -15.38 4.14 -6.08
C ARG A 86 -15.26 4.61 -7.53
N PRO A 87 -16.36 4.62 -8.29
CA PRO A 87 -16.37 5.18 -9.64
C PRO A 87 -16.09 6.69 -9.58
N TYR A 88 -15.39 7.24 -10.58
CA TYR A 88 -15.04 8.67 -10.59
C TYR A 88 -16.26 9.59 -10.60
N THR A 89 -17.41 9.11 -11.09
CA THR A 89 -18.69 9.84 -11.13
C THR A 89 -19.28 10.12 -9.76
N PHE A 90 -18.75 9.52 -8.67
CA PHE A 90 -19.24 9.80 -7.31
C PHE A 90 -19.15 11.28 -6.91
N VAL A 91 -18.24 12.04 -7.53
CA VAL A 91 -18.10 13.49 -7.28
C VAL A 91 -19.28 14.29 -7.84
N GLN A 92 -20.15 13.69 -8.65
CA GLN A 92 -21.37 14.29 -9.15
C GLN A 92 -22.62 13.80 -8.41
N ASP A 93 -22.46 12.95 -7.38
CA ASP A 93 -23.57 12.51 -6.55
C ASP A 93 -24.17 13.72 -5.79
N PRO A 94 -25.48 14.01 -5.93
CA PRO A 94 -26.12 15.11 -5.23
C PRO A 94 -25.97 15.04 -3.71
N LEU A 95 -25.93 13.85 -3.11
CA LEU A 95 -25.75 13.69 -1.67
C LEU A 95 -24.30 13.99 -1.26
N TYR A 96 -23.33 13.68 -2.12
CA TYR A 96 -21.93 14.05 -1.88
C TYR A 96 -21.73 15.57 -2.03
N GLN A 97 -22.37 16.20 -3.01
CA GLN A 97 -22.38 17.66 -3.14
C GLN A 97 -23.01 18.32 -1.92
N ALA A 98 -24.17 17.83 -1.45
CA ALA A 98 -24.81 18.33 -0.24
C ALA A 98 -23.92 18.18 1.01
N GLU A 99 -23.21 17.04 1.16
CA GLU A 99 -22.23 16.85 2.23
C GLU A 99 -21.12 17.92 2.19
N VAL A 100 -20.59 18.18 1.00
CA VAL A 100 -19.52 19.17 0.81
C VAL A 100 -20.01 20.58 1.07
N ASP A 101 -21.22 20.92 0.62
CA ASP A 101 -21.81 22.24 0.86
C ASP A 101 -22.15 22.47 2.33
N MET A 102 -22.59 21.45 3.07
CA MET A 102 -22.79 21.55 4.52
C MET A 102 -21.49 21.85 5.27
N LEU A 103 -20.35 21.31 4.81
CA LEU A 103 -19.06 21.48 5.47
C LEU A 103 -18.31 22.73 5.00
N ARG A 104 -18.46 23.10 3.72
CA ARG A 104 -17.80 24.25 3.09
C ARG A 104 -18.62 24.72 1.88
N PRO A 105 -19.60 25.61 2.08
CA PRO A 105 -20.46 26.12 1.01
C PRO A 105 -19.67 26.71 -0.16
N GLY A 106 -20.14 26.47 -1.38
CA GLY A 106 -19.54 27.04 -2.60
C GLY A 106 -18.26 26.35 -3.05
N THR A 107 -17.95 25.18 -2.49
CA THR A 107 -16.84 24.34 -2.96
C THR A 107 -17.17 23.76 -4.32
N GLN A 108 -16.35 24.09 -5.33
CA GLN A 108 -16.47 23.50 -6.66
C GLN A 108 -15.92 22.08 -6.67
N LEU A 109 -16.78 21.10 -6.94
CA LEU A 109 -16.35 19.72 -7.14
C LEU A 109 -15.64 19.55 -8.49
N PRO A 110 -14.58 18.73 -8.54
CA PRO A 110 -13.89 18.46 -9.79
C PRO A 110 -14.74 17.59 -10.71
N ASP A 111 -14.54 17.72 -12.02
CA ASP A 111 -15.13 16.80 -12.99
C ASP A 111 -14.59 15.37 -12.81
N PRO A 112 -15.40 14.30 -13.02
CA PRO A 112 -14.95 12.91 -12.95
C PRO A 112 -13.69 12.61 -13.78
N THR A 113 -13.53 13.25 -14.94
CA THR A 113 -12.33 13.10 -15.79
C THR A 113 -11.08 13.69 -15.12
N THR A 114 -11.25 14.71 -14.28
CA THR A 114 -10.16 15.31 -13.48
C THR A 114 -9.71 14.32 -12.41
N VAL A 115 -10.66 13.71 -11.69
CA VAL A 115 -10.34 12.68 -10.69
C VAL A 115 -9.66 11.47 -11.34
N SER A 116 -10.14 11.04 -12.52
CA SER A 116 -9.51 9.97 -13.28
C SER A 116 -8.06 10.29 -13.66
N ARG A 117 -7.80 11.52 -14.13
CA ARG A 117 -6.45 12.00 -14.43
C ARG A 117 -5.57 12.03 -13.18
N ASP A 118 -6.10 12.51 -12.06
CA ASP A 118 -5.38 12.58 -10.78
C ASP A 118 -4.98 11.19 -10.28
N VAL A 119 -5.87 10.20 -10.36
CA VAL A 119 -5.56 8.81 -10.01
C VAL A 119 -4.44 8.26 -10.89
N LYS A 120 -4.48 8.51 -12.20
CA LYS A 120 -3.43 8.08 -13.13
C LYS A 120 -2.08 8.75 -12.81
N LEU A 121 -2.09 10.04 -12.49
CA LEU A 121 -0.89 10.79 -12.11
C LEU A 121 -0.29 10.24 -10.80
N LEU A 122 -1.13 10.04 -9.79
CA LEU A 122 -0.70 9.42 -8.52
C LEU A 122 -0.05 8.07 -8.77
N TYR A 123 -0.68 7.20 -9.57
CA TYR A 123 -0.10 5.90 -9.91
C TYR A 123 1.25 6.05 -10.63
N LYS A 124 1.33 6.91 -11.66
CA LYS A 124 2.56 7.14 -12.43
C LYS A 124 3.72 7.64 -11.56
N HIS A 125 3.46 8.56 -10.64
CA HIS A 125 4.48 9.15 -9.79
C HIS A 125 4.83 8.26 -8.59
N LEU A 126 3.89 7.47 -8.06
CA LEU A 126 4.14 6.55 -6.95
C LEU A 126 4.78 5.24 -7.42
N ALA A 127 4.53 4.79 -8.65
CA ALA A 127 5.07 3.53 -9.16
C ALA A 127 6.61 3.43 -9.07
N PRO A 128 7.41 4.48 -9.39
CA PRO A 128 8.86 4.47 -9.15
C PRO A 128 9.23 4.28 -7.69
N HIS A 129 8.54 4.96 -6.77
CA HIS A 129 8.80 4.84 -5.33
C HIS A 129 8.48 3.43 -4.81
N VAL A 130 7.34 2.88 -5.23
CA VAL A 130 6.94 1.51 -4.90
C VAL A 130 7.92 0.50 -5.52
N SER A 131 8.32 0.68 -6.77
CA SER A 131 9.33 -0.17 -7.43
C SER A 131 10.66 -0.12 -6.68
N SER A 132 11.14 1.08 -6.33
CA SER A 132 12.36 1.26 -5.52
C SER A 132 12.25 0.58 -4.16
N TYR A 133 11.06 0.59 -3.55
CA TYR A 133 10.82 -0.14 -2.31
C TYR A 133 10.93 -1.66 -2.47
N PHE A 134 10.65 -2.21 -3.64
CA PHE A 134 10.80 -3.65 -3.90
C PHE A 134 12.14 -4.06 -4.50
N LYS A 135 12.97 -3.11 -4.95
CA LYS A 135 14.36 -3.40 -5.31
C LYS A 135 15.13 -3.81 -4.04
N VAL A 136 15.70 -5.02 -4.09
CA VAL A 136 16.61 -5.63 -3.11
C VAL A 136 18.01 -5.58 -3.70
#